data_AF-A0A5K1DE45-F1
#
_entry.id   AF-A0A5K1DE45-F1
#
_cell.length_a   1.000
_cell.length_b   1.000
_cell.length_c   1.000
_cell.angle_alpha   90.00
_cell.angle_beta   90.00
_cell.angle_gamma   90.00
#
_symmetry.space_group_name_H-M   'P 1'
#
loop_
_entity.id
_entity.type
_entity.pdbx_description
1 polymer ?
#
loop_
_entity_poly.entity_id
_entity_poly.type
_entity_poly.pdbx_seq_one_letter_code
_entity_poly.pdbx_strand_id
1 'polypeptide(L)' 'IGLAMSPLSNNSLFLDYHRNPFPSFFLRGLNVSLSTDDPLQIHLTKEPLVEEYSIAAS' A
#
# COMPACT_ATOMS: atom_id res chain seq x y z
N ILE A 1 8.05 4.09 16.67
CA ILE A 1 8.23 4.47 15.25
C ILE A 1 7.19 3.71 14.45
N GLY A 2 6.38 4.37 13.62
CA GLY A 2 5.38 3.74 12.75
C GLY A 2 5.76 3.90 11.28
N LEU A 3 5.32 2.98 10.42
CA LEU A 3 5.59 2.99 8.99
C LEU A 3 4.28 3.15 8.21
N ALA A 4 4.14 4.26 7.49
CA ALA A 4 3.10 4.41 6.47
C ALA A 4 3.64 3.88 5.14
N MET A 5 2.91 2.98 4.50
CA MET A 5 3.29 2.38 3.23
C MET A 5 2.17 2.55 2.21
N SER A 6 2.56 2.80 0.97
CA SER A 6 1.66 2.95 -0.18
C SER A 6 1.99 1.89 -1.24
N PRO A 7 1.60 0.61 -1.05
CA PRO A 7 1.96 -0.50 -1.92
C PRO A 7 1.70 -0.29 -3.43
N LEU A 8 0.61 0.34 -3.83
CA LEU A 8 0.32 0.65 -5.24
C LEU A 8 1.31 1.67 -5.83
N SER A 9 1.64 2.71 -5.06
CA SER A 9 2.70 3.67 -5.41
C SER A 9 4.05 2.97 -5.57
N ASN A 10 4.41 2.11 -4.61
CA ASN A 10 5.65 1.35 -4.65
C ASN A 10 5.71 0.41 -5.87
N ASN A 11 4.57 -0.20 -6.24
CA ASN A 11 4.43 -1.01 -7.44
C ASN A 11 4.64 -0.23 -8.73
N SER A 12 4.16 1.01 -8.79
CA SER A 12 4.32 1.85 -9.97
C SER A 12 5.75 2.37 -10.17
N LEU A 13 6.57 2.44 -9.11
CA LEU A 13 7.84 3.18 -9.14
C LEU A 13 9.09 2.33 -8.86
N PHE A 14 9.01 1.29 -8.03
CA PHE A 14 10.21 0.70 -7.44
C PHE A 14 10.21 -0.84 -7.37
N LEU A 15 9.08 -1.49 -7.13
CA LEU A 15 9.04 -2.90 -6.73
C LEU A 15 7.71 -3.56 -7.06
N ASP A 16 7.72 -4.74 -7.69
CA ASP A 16 6.50 -5.53 -7.93
C ASP A 16 5.63 -5.68 -6.67
N TYR A 17 4.31 -5.56 -6.83
CA TYR A 17 3.33 -5.53 -5.72
C TYR A 17 3.46 -6.73 -4.78
N HIS A 18 3.60 -7.94 -5.32
CA HIS A 18 3.74 -9.17 -4.52
C HIS A 18 5.03 -9.25 -3.71
N ARG A 19 6.02 -8.41 -4.03
CA ARG A 19 7.29 -8.32 -3.30
C ARG A 19 7.25 -7.22 -2.23
N ASN A 20 6.15 -6.46 -2.12
CA ASN A 20 6.02 -5.42 -1.13
C ASN A 20 6.17 -5.98 0.29
N PRO A 21 6.97 -5.35 1.17
CA PRO A 21 7.23 -5.87 2.51
C PRO A 21 6.04 -5.69 3.47
N PHE A 22 4.98 -4.97 3.08
CA PHE A 22 3.83 -4.66 3.91
C PHE A 22 3.25 -5.89 4.62
N PRO A 23 2.91 -7.01 3.94
CA PRO A 23 2.32 -8.18 4.60
C PRO A 23 3.28 -8.79 5.63
N SER A 24 4.58 -8.82 5.32
CA SER A 24 5.59 -9.36 6.23
C SER A 24 5.77 -8.50 7.48
N PHE A 25 5.70 -7.17 7.35
CA PHE A 25 5.78 -6.26 8.50
C PHE A 25 4.52 -6.32 9.36
N PHE A 26 3.34 -6.35 8.73
CA PHE A 26 2.07 -6.49 9.42
C PHE A 26 2.00 -7.81 10.22
N LEU A 27 2.37 -8.95 9.59
CA LEU A 27 2.37 -10.26 10.25
C LEU A 27 3.37 -10.38 11.41
N ARG A 28 4.44 -9.58 11.39
CA ARG A 28 5.42 -9.51 12.49
C ARG A 28 4.97 -8.57 13.62
N GLY A 29 3.79 -7.97 13.53
CA GLY A 29 3.25 -7.06 14.55
C GLY A 29 3.93 -5.68 14.55
N LEU A 30 4.57 -5.28 13.46
CA LEU A 30 5.09 -3.92 13.35
C LEU A 30 3.92 -2.93 13.24
N ASN A 31 4.11 -1.73 13.78
CA ASN A 31 3.15 -0.63 13.64
C ASN A 31 3.21 -0.06 12.21
N VAL A 32 2.43 -0.66 11.32
CA VAL A 32 2.34 -0.30 9.90
C VAL A 32 0.94 0.16 9.53
N SER A 33 0.82 1.12 8.62
CA SER A 33 -0.45 1.61 8.08
C SER A 33 -0.40 1.68 6.55
N LEU A 34 -1.54 1.49 5.90
CA LEU A 34 -1.70 1.75 4.47
C LEU A 34 -2.01 3.23 4.23
N SER A 35 -1.40 3.80 3.19
CA SER A 35 -1.55 5.18 2.76
C SER A 35 -1.62 5.26 1.23
N THR A 36 -1.87 6.47 0.72
CA THR A 36 -1.91 6.78 -0.71
C THR A 36 -0.97 7.96 -0.99
N ASP A 37 0.03 7.80 -1.87
CA ASP A 37 1.00 8.87 -2.17
C ASP A 37 0.52 9.82 -3.28
N ASP A 38 0.11 9.29 -4.44
CA ASP A 38 -0.36 10.09 -5.61
C ASP A 38 -1.71 9.58 -6.14
N PRO A 39 -2.82 9.80 -5.40
CA PRO A 39 -4.10 9.18 -5.71
C PRO A 39 -4.69 9.55 -7.08
N LEU A 40 -4.34 10.72 -7.61
CA LEU A 40 -4.79 11.14 -8.95
C LEU A 40 -4.05 10.41 -10.09
N GLN A 41 -2.83 9.91 -9.84
CA GLN A 41 -2.02 9.26 -10.87
C GLN A 41 -2.10 7.73 -10.80
N ILE A 42 -2.33 7.18 -9.61
CA ILE A 42 -2.19 5.75 -9.33
C ILE A 42 -3.55 5.05 -9.22
N HIS A 43 -4.53 5.69 -8.60
CA HIS A 43 -5.81 5.06 -8.25
C HIS A 43 -6.85 5.26 -9.35
N LEU A 44 -7.65 4.23 -9.59
CA LEU A 44 -8.69 4.22 -10.63
C LEU A 44 -10.08 4.50 -10.06
N THR A 45 -10.26 4.30 -8.75
CA THR A 45 -11.54 4.49 -8.09
C THR A 45 -11.69 5.91 -7.53
N LYS A 46 -12.93 6.26 -7.16
CA LYS A 46 -13.23 7.53 -6.48
C LYS A 46 -12.78 7.54 -5.01
N GLU A 47 -12.42 6.38 -4.46
CA GLU A 47 -12.04 6.18 -3.06
C GLU A 47 -10.65 5.53 -2.98
N PRO A 48 -9.57 6.29 -3.23
CA PRO A 48 -8.23 5.74 -3.45
C PRO A 48 -7.69 4.96 -2.24
N LEU A 49 -7.98 5.43 -1.02
CA LEU A 49 -7.57 4.71 0.18
C LEU A 49 -8.29 3.37 0.30
N VAL A 50 -9.59 3.32 -0.01
CA VAL A 50 -10.37 2.08 0.03
C VAL A 50 -9.85 1.08 -1.00
N GLU A 51 -9.45 1.56 -2.19
CA GLU A 51 -8.81 0.75 -3.21
C GLU A 51 -7.48 0.16 -2.71
N GLU A 52 -6.63 0.95 -2.04
CA GLU A 52 -5.39 0.46 -1.42
C GLU A 52 -5.65 -0.68 -0.43
N TYR A 53 -6.63 -0.49 0.47
CA TYR A 53 -7.02 -1.51 1.45
C TYR A 53 -7.61 -2.75 0.78
N SER A 54 -8.42 -2.57 -0.27
CA SER A 54 -9.10 -3.67 -0.96
C SER A 54 -8.09 -4.56 -1.70
N ILE A 55 -7.10 -3.96 -2.37
CA ILE A 55 -6.06 -4.71 -3.07
C ILE A 55 -5.10 -5.34 -2.06
N ALA A 56 -4.75 -4.66 -0.97
CA ALA A 56 -3.87 -5.23 0.07
C ALA A 56 -4.52 -6.40 0.84
N ALA A 57 -5.84 -6.47 0.86
CA ALA A 57 -6.60 -7.57 1.46
C ALA A 57 -6.82 -8.77 0.52
N SER A 58 -6.52 -8.60 -0.79
CA SER A 58 -6.68 -9.62 -1.83
C SER A 58 -5.48 -10.56 -1.91
#